data_AF-A0A4Q5RY98-F1
#
_entry.id   AF-A0A4Q5RY98-F1
#
_cell.length_a   1.000
_cell.length_b   1.000
_cell.length_c   1.000
_cell.angle_alpha   90.00
_cell.angle_beta   90.00
_cell.angle_gamma   90.00
#
_symmetry.space_group_name_H-M   'P 1'
#
loop_
_entity.id
_entity.type
_entity.pdbx_description
1 polymer ?
#
loop_
_entity_poly.entity_id
_entity_poly.type
_entity_poly.pdbx_seq_one_letter_code
_entity_poly.pdbx_strand_id
1 'polypeptide(L)'
;MTDSVAIILISGGLDSMVSAARAKEDGHRLLALSIDYNQRHQVELAAARRISAMLGAERHVVMPLDLRAFGGSALTADIDVPKSGVGSDIPITYVPARNTIFLSLALGWAEAAGARDIYIGVNALDYSGYPDCRPEFIEGFEKLAELATKAGVEGEPFRIQAPLQNMTKADIVREAARLGLDAGMSWSCYDPAPGGVHCGLCDSCRLRIKGFEEAGIADPTRYAQGI
;
A
#
# COMPACT_ATOMS: atom_id res chain seq x y z
N MET A 1 25.77 4.00 -6.49
CA MET A 1 24.48 4.60 -6.10
C MET A 1 23.93 5.27 -7.34
N THR A 2 22.82 4.77 -7.86
CA THR A 2 22.11 5.38 -8.99
C THR A 2 21.46 6.67 -8.48
N ASP A 3 21.62 7.78 -9.20
CA ASP A 3 20.94 9.05 -8.88
C ASP A 3 19.48 9.03 -9.39
N SER A 4 18.83 7.86 -9.30
CA SER A 4 17.49 7.62 -9.84
C SER A 4 16.43 7.95 -8.80
N VAL A 5 15.34 8.55 -9.28
CA VAL A 5 14.17 8.87 -8.46
C VAL A 5 13.09 7.82 -8.69
N ALA A 6 12.43 7.38 -7.63
CA ALA A 6 11.28 6.48 -7.69
C ALA A 6 10.04 7.13 -7.08
N ILE A 7 8.87 6.88 -7.70
CA ILE A 7 7.59 7.19 -7.07
C ILE A 7 7.21 6.03 -6.17
N ILE A 8 6.94 6.29 -4.89
CA ILE A 8 6.46 5.26 -3.96
C ILE A 8 4.99 5.52 -3.61
N LEU A 9 4.14 4.52 -3.81
CA LEU A 9 2.77 4.55 -3.31
C LEU A 9 2.75 4.17 -1.82
N ILE A 10 2.36 5.11 -0.96
CA ILE A 10 2.40 4.94 0.49
C ILE A 10 1.03 5.20 1.13
N SER A 11 0.47 4.18 1.78
CA SER A 11 -0.83 4.26 2.47
C SER A 11 -0.69 4.41 3.98
N GLY A 12 0.51 4.16 4.52
CA GLY A 12 0.76 4.11 5.96
C GLY A 12 0.64 2.70 6.54
N GLY A 13 0.23 1.71 5.75
CA GLY A 13 0.22 0.30 6.14
C GLY A 13 1.60 -0.37 6.03
N LEU A 14 1.72 -1.53 6.69
CA LEU A 14 2.95 -2.33 6.76
C LEU A 14 3.53 -2.63 5.37
N ASP A 15 2.71 -3.16 4.46
CA ASP A 15 3.13 -3.52 3.10
C ASP A 15 3.69 -2.31 2.34
N SER A 16 3.00 -1.17 2.38
CA SER A 16 3.46 0.06 1.72
C SER A 16 4.75 0.61 2.34
N MET A 17 4.93 0.45 3.65
CA MET A 17 6.15 0.83 4.36
C MET A 17 7.34 -0.02 3.92
N VAL A 18 7.16 -1.35 3.84
CA VAL A 18 8.20 -2.27 3.39
C VAL A 18 8.53 -2.03 1.91
N SER A 19 7.53 -1.88 1.04
CA SER A 19 7.74 -1.58 -0.38
C SER A 19 8.52 -0.28 -0.61
N ALA A 20 8.19 0.78 0.14
CA ALA A 20 8.94 2.04 0.10
C ALA A 20 10.38 1.90 0.61
N ALA A 21 10.60 1.10 1.65
CA ALA A 21 11.95 0.81 2.16
C ALA A 21 12.78 -0.03 1.18
N ARG A 22 12.16 -0.93 0.41
CA ARG A 22 12.81 -1.65 -0.70
C ARG A 22 13.32 -0.67 -1.75
N ALA A 23 12.50 0.30 -2.18
CA ALA A 23 12.94 1.33 -3.13
C ALA A 23 14.18 2.09 -2.63
N LYS A 24 14.25 2.38 -1.32
CA LYS A 24 15.42 3.01 -0.69
C LYS A 24 16.65 2.09 -0.70
N GLU A 25 16.48 0.81 -0.35
CA GLU A 25 17.56 -0.18 -0.36
C GLU A 25 18.12 -0.40 -1.78
N ASP A 26 17.23 -0.37 -2.78
CA ASP A 26 17.59 -0.46 -4.20
C ASP A 26 18.35 0.80 -4.69
N GLY A 27 18.46 1.84 -3.84
CA GLY A 27 19.30 3.01 -4.05
C GLY A 27 18.57 4.25 -4.60
N HIS A 28 17.23 4.23 -4.64
CA HIS A 28 16.45 5.35 -5.18
C HIS A 28 16.27 6.49 -4.18
N ARG A 29 16.22 7.71 -4.73
CA ARG A 29 15.64 8.89 -4.07
C ARG A 29 14.12 8.79 -4.14
N LEU A 30 13.43 9.10 -3.05
CA LEU A 30 12.00 8.78 -2.91
C LEU A 30 11.11 10.00 -3.09
N LEU A 31 10.12 9.90 -3.97
CA LEU A 31 8.96 10.78 -4.03
C LEU A 31 7.72 10.00 -3.60
N ALA A 32 7.14 10.37 -2.47
CA ALA A 32 6.04 9.65 -1.85
C ALA A 32 4.68 10.17 -2.29
N LEU A 33 3.78 9.27 -2.71
CA LEU A 33 2.40 9.56 -3.06
C LEU A 33 1.46 8.80 -2.11
N SER A 34 0.66 9.55 -1.35
CA SER A 34 -0.51 9.03 -0.64
C SER A 34 -1.78 9.55 -1.31
N ILE A 35 -2.83 8.74 -1.35
CA ILE A 35 -4.13 9.17 -1.84
C ILE A 35 -5.08 9.27 -0.63
N ASP A 36 -5.60 10.47 -0.40
CA ASP A 36 -6.75 10.69 0.48
C ASP A 36 -8.00 10.48 -0.36
N TYR A 37 -8.48 9.25 -0.39
CA TYR A 37 -9.66 8.89 -1.15
C TYR A 37 -10.95 8.98 -0.36
N ASN A 38 -10.89 9.72 0.77
CA ASN A 38 -11.96 9.86 1.74
C ASN A 38 -12.37 8.51 2.36
N GLN A 39 -11.34 7.69 2.61
CA GLN A 39 -11.45 6.49 3.41
C GLN A 39 -11.98 6.82 4.81
N ARG A 40 -12.71 5.86 5.39
CA ARG A 40 -13.42 6.00 6.67
C ARG A 40 -12.60 6.65 7.80
N HIS A 41 -11.29 6.40 7.87
CA HIS A 41 -10.42 6.97 8.91
C HIS A 41 -9.12 7.54 8.35
N GLN A 42 -8.78 8.75 8.81
CA GLN A 42 -7.59 9.51 8.40
C GLN A 42 -6.29 9.13 9.15
N VAL A 43 -6.38 8.17 10.08
CA VAL A 43 -5.25 7.74 10.93
C VAL A 43 -4.12 7.13 10.10
N GLU A 44 -4.47 6.42 9.03
CA GLU A 44 -3.49 5.85 8.11
C GLU A 44 -2.69 6.92 7.35
N LEU A 45 -3.28 8.06 6.97
CA LEU A 45 -2.54 9.16 6.34
C LEU A 45 -1.55 9.81 7.31
N ALA A 46 -1.86 9.84 8.60
CA ALA A 46 -0.90 10.28 9.61
C ALA A 46 0.28 9.28 9.72
N ALA A 47 0.01 7.98 9.64
CA ALA A 47 1.07 6.96 9.57
C ALA A 47 1.91 7.10 8.30
N ALA A 48 1.26 7.30 7.14
CA ALA A 48 1.93 7.53 5.86
C ALA A 48 2.93 8.69 5.94
N ARG A 49 2.52 9.84 6.48
CA ARG A 49 3.41 11.00 6.67
C ARG A 49 4.63 10.68 7.54
N ARG A 50 4.42 9.99 8.67
CA ARG A 50 5.53 9.60 9.56
C ARG A 50 6.50 8.63 8.88
N ILE A 51 5.97 7.65 8.16
CA ILE A 51 6.77 6.65 7.45
C ILE A 51 7.55 7.32 6.31
N SER A 52 6.92 8.15 5.49
CA SER A 52 7.60 8.89 4.41
C SER A 52 8.74 9.76 4.96
N ALA A 53 8.53 10.44 6.08
CA ALA A 53 9.57 11.22 6.74
C ALA A 53 10.71 10.35 7.27
N MET A 54 10.41 9.23 7.95
CA MET A 54 11.41 8.29 8.46
C MET A 54 12.26 7.69 7.32
N LEU A 55 11.64 7.37 6.19
CA LEU A 55 12.35 6.86 5.02
C LEU A 55 13.17 7.94 4.30
N GLY A 56 12.97 9.22 4.62
CA GLY A 56 13.69 10.33 3.99
C GLY A 56 13.17 10.67 2.59
N ALA A 57 11.86 10.56 2.37
CA ALA A 57 11.25 11.01 1.12
C ALA A 57 11.49 12.51 0.91
N GLU A 58 11.99 12.89 -0.27
CA GLU A 58 12.32 14.29 -0.60
C GLU A 58 11.07 15.14 -0.77
N ARG A 59 9.98 14.49 -1.18
CA ARG A 59 8.66 15.10 -1.31
C ARG A 59 7.61 14.06 -0.99
N HIS A 60 6.61 14.47 -0.20
CA HIS A 60 5.41 13.68 0.05
C HIS A 60 4.18 14.46 -0.42
N VAL A 61 3.49 13.93 -1.42
CA VAL A 61 2.20 14.45 -1.89
C VAL A 61 1.09 13.60 -1.30
N VAL A 62 0.13 14.25 -0.65
CA VAL A 62 -1.15 13.65 -0.25
C VAL A 62 -2.20 14.18 -1.20
N MET A 63 -2.63 13.36 -2.16
CA MET A 63 -3.56 13.74 -3.23
C MET A 63 -5.01 13.51 -2.78
N PRO A 64 -5.86 14.54 -2.73
CA PRO A 64 -7.29 14.36 -2.48
C PRO A 64 -7.98 13.76 -3.72
N LEU A 65 -8.76 12.70 -3.53
CA LEU A 65 -9.53 12.04 -4.60
C LEU A 65 -10.78 11.35 -4.03
N ASP A 66 -11.89 12.07 -3.88
CA ASP A 66 -13.09 11.52 -3.24
C ASP A 66 -13.75 10.37 -4.05
N LEU A 67 -13.39 9.12 -3.72
CA LEU A 67 -13.95 7.93 -4.38
C LEU A 67 -15.33 7.53 -3.83
N ARG A 68 -15.84 8.20 -2.79
CA ARG A 68 -17.23 8.01 -2.32
C ARG A 68 -18.24 8.45 -3.39
N ALA A 69 -17.83 9.35 -4.29
CA ALA A 69 -18.61 9.74 -5.45
C ALA A 69 -18.97 8.57 -6.37
N PHE A 70 -18.19 7.48 -6.36
CA PHE A 70 -18.49 6.25 -7.11
C PHE A 70 -19.22 5.22 -6.24
N GLY A 71 -18.85 5.10 -4.96
CA GLY A 71 -19.42 4.14 -4.02
C GLY A 71 -18.97 2.69 -4.29
N GLY A 72 -19.75 1.72 -3.77
CA GLY A 72 -19.53 0.29 -4.03
C GLY A 72 -18.57 -0.43 -3.09
N SER A 73 -18.15 0.21 -1.98
CA SER A 73 -17.25 -0.38 -0.98
C SER A 73 -17.61 0.04 0.44
N ALA A 74 -17.39 -0.85 1.42
CA ALA A 74 -17.46 -0.52 2.84
C ALA A 74 -16.37 0.46 3.31
N LEU A 75 -15.34 0.71 2.48
CA LEU A 75 -14.33 1.72 2.77
C LEU A 75 -14.71 3.12 2.27
N THR A 76 -15.72 3.23 1.39
CA THR A 76 -16.14 4.50 0.75
C THR A 76 -17.66 4.77 0.85
N ALA A 77 -18.41 3.92 1.54
CA ALA A 77 -19.85 4.06 1.77
C ALA A 77 -20.22 3.71 3.22
N ASP A 78 -21.44 4.05 3.63
CA ASP A 78 -21.99 3.70 4.95
C ASP A 78 -22.43 2.24 4.98
N ILE A 79 -21.44 1.34 4.95
CA ILE A 79 -21.59 -0.12 5.01
C ILE A 79 -20.66 -0.61 6.12
N ASP A 80 -21.14 -1.55 6.93
CA ASP A 80 -20.34 -2.13 8.00
C ASP A 80 -19.16 -2.93 7.46
N VAL A 81 -17.99 -2.73 8.06
CA VAL A 81 -16.79 -3.52 7.77
C VAL A 81 -16.93 -4.89 8.45
N PRO A 82 -16.91 -6.02 7.71
CA PRO A 82 -17.05 -7.35 8.28
C PRO A 82 -16.00 -7.65 9.37
N LYS A 83 -16.44 -8.31 10.44
CA LYS A 83 -15.58 -8.72 11.57
C LYS A 83 -15.45 -10.23 11.73
N SER A 84 -16.25 -11.01 10.98
CA SER A 84 -16.32 -12.47 11.08
C SER A 84 -15.39 -13.21 10.12
N GLY A 85 -14.59 -12.50 9.31
CA GLY A 85 -13.65 -13.07 8.34
C GLY A 85 -14.11 -12.97 6.88
N VAL A 86 -13.25 -13.40 5.96
CA VAL A 86 -13.45 -13.33 4.50
C VAL A 86 -14.32 -14.49 4.00
N GLY A 87 -15.32 -14.19 3.17
CA GLY A 87 -16.05 -15.19 2.38
C GLY A 87 -15.30 -15.62 1.11
N SER A 88 -15.92 -16.40 0.24
CA SER A 88 -15.33 -16.84 -1.05
C SER A 88 -15.38 -15.78 -2.17
N ASP A 89 -16.15 -14.71 -1.99
CA ASP A 89 -16.38 -13.66 -2.98
C ASP A 89 -15.44 -12.46 -2.78
N ILE A 90 -15.37 -11.57 -3.77
CA ILE A 90 -14.64 -10.31 -3.65
C ILE A 90 -15.15 -9.54 -2.41
N PRO A 91 -14.28 -9.16 -1.46
CA PRO A 91 -14.69 -8.54 -0.22
C PRO A 91 -15.42 -7.22 -0.47
N ILE A 92 -16.41 -6.92 0.36
CA ILE A 92 -17.10 -5.61 0.31
C ILE A 92 -16.16 -4.44 0.65
N THR A 93 -14.97 -4.72 1.22
CA THR A 93 -13.90 -3.74 1.43
C THR A 93 -13.06 -3.47 0.17
N TYR A 94 -13.33 -4.17 -0.94
CA TYR A 94 -12.80 -3.84 -2.26
C TYR A 94 -13.32 -2.47 -2.68
N VAL A 95 -12.43 -1.56 -3.06
CA VAL A 95 -12.81 -0.32 -3.73
C VAL A 95 -12.60 -0.55 -5.23
N PRO A 96 -13.65 -0.41 -6.07
CA PRO A 96 -13.56 -0.74 -7.49
C PRO A 96 -12.37 -0.07 -8.20
N ALA A 97 -11.49 -0.89 -8.79
CA ALA A 97 -10.33 -0.49 -9.59
C ALA A 97 -9.37 0.50 -8.88
N ARG A 98 -9.33 0.48 -7.54
CA ARG A 98 -8.57 1.45 -6.76
C ARG A 98 -7.09 1.47 -7.12
N ASN A 99 -6.43 0.31 -7.23
CA ASN A 99 -5.00 0.30 -7.55
C ASN A 99 -4.73 0.74 -8.99
N THR A 100 -5.68 0.53 -9.91
CA THR A 100 -5.59 1.07 -11.29
C THR A 100 -5.59 2.59 -11.27
N ILE A 101 -6.50 3.20 -10.51
CA ILE A 101 -6.58 4.66 -10.36
C ILE A 101 -5.32 5.20 -9.68
N PHE A 102 -4.82 4.51 -8.65
CA PHE A 102 -3.63 4.97 -7.92
C PHE A 102 -2.37 4.89 -8.78
N LEU A 103 -2.19 3.80 -9.53
CA LEU A 103 -1.07 3.67 -10.46
C LEU A 103 -1.16 4.70 -11.59
N SER A 104 -2.34 5.09 -12.08
CA SER A 104 -2.44 6.12 -13.12
C SER A 104 -2.03 7.50 -12.63
N LEU A 105 -2.36 7.85 -11.37
CA LEU A 105 -1.88 9.06 -10.73
C LEU A 105 -0.37 9.02 -10.49
N ALA A 106 0.15 7.88 -10.02
CA ALA A 106 1.59 7.69 -9.82
C ALA A 106 2.35 7.79 -11.15
N LEU A 107 1.82 7.23 -12.23
CA LEU A 107 2.39 7.28 -13.57
C LEU A 107 2.49 8.72 -14.09
N GLY A 108 1.42 9.50 -13.98
CA GLY A 108 1.44 10.91 -14.37
C GLY A 108 2.48 11.72 -13.59
N TRP A 109 2.65 11.43 -12.29
CA TRP A 109 3.70 12.09 -11.51
C TRP A 109 5.10 11.57 -11.85
N ALA A 110 5.27 10.27 -12.10
CA ALA A 110 6.53 9.67 -12.50
C ALA A 110 7.05 10.31 -13.80
N GLU A 111 6.18 10.43 -14.80
CA GLU A 111 6.52 11.09 -16.07
C GLU A 111 6.94 12.54 -15.85
N ALA A 112 6.17 13.32 -15.09
CA ALA A 112 6.48 14.72 -14.79
C ALA A 112 7.77 14.90 -13.97
N ALA A 113 8.10 13.95 -13.11
CA ALA A 113 9.29 13.96 -12.26
C ALA A 113 10.54 13.34 -12.93
N GLY A 114 10.39 12.76 -14.12
CA GLY A 114 11.47 12.00 -14.77
C GLY A 114 11.80 10.67 -14.09
N ALA A 115 10.93 10.18 -13.21
CA ALA A 115 11.07 8.86 -12.59
C ALA A 115 10.63 7.76 -13.56
N ARG A 116 11.31 6.60 -13.48
CA ARG A 116 10.96 5.40 -14.29
C ARG A 116 10.54 4.21 -13.45
N ASP A 117 10.82 4.24 -12.15
CA ASP A 117 10.39 3.20 -11.22
C ASP A 117 9.23 3.70 -10.36
N ILE A 118 8.16 2.91 -10.31
CA ILE A 118 6.99 3.16 -9.47
C ILE A 118 6.82 1.95 -8.55
N TYR A 119 6.96 2.15 -7.25
CA TYR A 119 6.82 1.10 -6.26
C TYR A 119 5.40 1.04 -5.70
N ILE A 120 4.86 -0.17 -5.63
CA ILE A 120 3.55 -0.47 -5.05
C ILE A 120 3.64 -1.67 -4.10
N GLY A 121 3.00 -1.57 -2.94
CA GLY A 121 2.99 -2.61 -1.91
C GLY A 121 1.89 -3.66 -2.05
N VAL A 122 1.61 -4.15 -3.27
CA VAL A 122 0.64 -5.26 -3.45
C VAL A 122 1.30 -6.62 -3.19
N ASN A 123 0.52 -7.57 -2.68
CA ASN A 123 0.88 -8.99 -2.61
C ASN A 123 -0.27 -9.85 -3.16
N ALA A 124 0.05 -11.01 -3.75
CA ALA A 124 -0.94 -11.94 -4.28
C ALA A 124 -1.08 -13.26 -3.50
N LEU A 125 -0.32 -13.48 -2.42
CA LEU A 125 -0.38 -14.73 -1.65
C LEU A 125 -1.44 -14.69 -0.54
N ASP A 126 -1.55 -13.56 0.16
CA ASP A 126 -2.59 -13.35 1.18
C ASP A 126 -3.89 -12.83 0.55
N TYR A 127 -4.17 -13.29 -0.66
CA TYR A 127 -5.18 -12.77 -1.58
C TYR A 127 -6.56 -12.79 -0.95
N SER A 128 -7.06 -11.60 -0.65
CA SER A 128 -8.44 -11.39 -0.25
C SER A 128 -9.40 -11.42 -1.44
N GLY A 129 -8.98 -11.65 -2.69
CA GLY A 129 -9.89 -11.61 -3.84
C GLY A 129 -9.64 -10.49 -4.86
N TYR A 130 -8.66 -9.60 -4.65
CA TYR A 130 -8.54 -8.35 -5.41
C TYR A 130 -7.81 -8.49 -6.77
N PRO A 131 -8.51 -8.35 -7.90
CA PRO A 131 -7.92 -8.60 -9.23
C PRO A 131 -6.77 -7.64 -9.59
N ASP A 132 -6.72 -6.48 -8.95
CA ASP A 132 -5.75 -5.39 -9.12
C ASP A 132 -4.53 -5.50 -8.18
N CYS A 133 -4.24 -6.71 -7.69
CA CYS A 133 -3.02 -7.05 -6.95
C CYS A 133 -2.20 -8.17 -7.61
N ARG A 134 -2.62 -8.67 -8.78
CA ARG A 134 -2.03 -9.86 -9.41
C ARG A 134 -0.85 -9.51 -10.33
N PRO A 135 0.08 -10.44 -10.60
CA PRO A 135 1.19 -10.20 -11.54
C PRO A 135 0.72 -9.73 -12.92
N GLU A 136 -0.36 -10.31 -13.46
CA GLU A 136 -0.89 -9.94 -14.77
C GLU A 136 -1.44 -8.52 -14.81
N PHE A 137 -1.93 -8.00 -13.68
CA PHE A 137 -2.32 -6.61 -13.55
C PHE A 137 -1.09 -5.68 -13.63
N ILE A 138 -0.01 -6.03 -12.93
CA ILE A 138 1.25 -5.26 -12.96
C ILE A 138 1.83 -5.23 -14.38
N GLU A 139 1.96 -6.38 -15.04
CA GLU A 139 2.44 -6.48 -16.41
C GLU A 139 1.54 -5.74 -17.41
N GLY A 140 0.22 -5.81 -17.21
CA GLY A 140 -0.75 -5.08 -18.02
C GLY A 140 -0.62 -3.56 -17.86
N PHE A 141 -0.35 -3.10 -16.64
CA PHE A 141 -0.17 -1.69 -16.36
C PHE A 141 1.14 -1.14 -16.95
N GLU A 142 2.23 -1.90 -16.91
CA GLU A 142 3.48 -1.54 -17.60
C GLU A 142 3.25 -1.35 -19.10
N LYS A 143 2.59 -2.31 -19.76
CA LYS A 143 2.24 -2.19 -21.19
C LYS A 143 1.39 -0.94 -21.48
N LEU A 144 0.47 -0.60 -20.58
CA LEU A 144 -0.30 0.64 -20.69
C LEU A 144 0.61 1.87 -20.59
N ALA A 145 1.53 1.89 -19.63
CA ALA A 145 2.47 3.00 -19.46
C ALA A 145 3.33 3.23 -20.72
N GLU A 146 3.78 2.16 -21.36
CA GLU A 146 4.54 2.23 -22.61
C GLU A 146 3.74 2.85 -23.78
N LEU A 147 2.42 2.62 -23.82
CA LEU A 147 1.55 3.13 -24.88
C LEU A 147 1.01 4.54 -24.60
N ALA A 148 0.84 4.90 -23.33
CA ALA A 148 0.04 6.05 -22.91
C ALA A 148 0.86 7.25 -22.44
N THR A 149 2.19 7.17 -22.46
CA THR A 149 3.09 8.24 -22.01
C THR A 149 4.06 8.66 -23.10
N LYS A 150 4.52 9.92 -23.05
CA LYS A 150 5.57 10.42 -23.95
C LYS A 150 6.86 9.62 -23.75
N ALA A 151 7.25 9.39 -22.49
CA ALA A 151 8.46 8.63 -22.19
C ALA A 151 8.41 7.20 -22.73
N GLY A 152 7.27 6.51 -22.59
CA GLY A 152 7.07 5.18 -23.15
C GLY A 152 7.23 5.13 -24.67
N VAL A 153 6.55 6.03 -25.40
CA VAL A 153 6.64 6.06 -26.88
C VAL A 153 8.01 6.51 -27.41
N GLU A 154 8.80 7.23 -26.61
CA GLU A 154 10.18 7.63 -26.92
C GLU A 154 11.21 6.55 -26.55
N GLY A 155 10.79 5.41 -26.00
CA GLY A 155 11.68 4.28 -25.67
C GLY A 155 12.33 4.36 -24.29
N GLU A 156 11.75 5.14 -23.37
CA GLU A 156 12.18 5.29 -21.98
C GLU A 156 11.16 4.64 -21.05
N PRO A 157 11.20 3.30 -20.88
CA PRO A 157 10.12 2.53 -20.29
C PRO A 157 9.95 2.76 -18.79
N PHE A 158 8.72 2.58 -18.31
CA PHE A 158 8.38 2.55 -16.90
C PHE A 158 8.45 1.13 -16.35
N ARG A 159 8.80 1.01 -15.07
CA ARG A 159 8.83 -0.24 -14.32
C ARG A 159 7.92 -0.12 -13.11
N ILE A 160 6.95 -1.02 -13.00
CA ILE A 160 6.09 -1.12 -11.83
C ILE A 160 6.70 -2.16 -10.89
N GLN A 161 7.33 -1.67 -9.83
CA GLN A 161 8.02 -2.48 -8.83
C GLN A 161 7.02 -2.95 -7.77
N ALA A 162 6.67 -4.23 -7.80
CA ALA A 162 5.83 -4.89 -6.80
C ALA A 162 6.66 -5.88 -5.95
N PRO A 163 7.57 -5.42 -5.08
CA PRO A 163 8.55 -6.28 -4.41
C PRO A 163 7.92 -7.31 -3.46
N LEU A 164 6.67 -7.12 -3.06
CA LEU A 164 5.95 -8.00 -2.13
C LEU A 164 5.05 -9.01 -2.83
N GLN A 165 5.02 -9.02 -4.18
CA GLN A 165 4.08 -9.78 -5.00
C GLN A 165 3.91 -11.24 -4.56
N ASN A 166 5.03 -11.88 -4.20
CA ASN A 166 5.14 -13.30 -3.83
C ASN A 166 5.55 -13.50 -2.37
N MET A 167 5.34 -12.51 -1.48
CA MET A 167 5.64 -12.61 -0.05
C MET A 167 4.37 -12.91 0.74
N THR A 168 4.45 -13.85 1.69
CA THR A 168 3.41 -14.01 2.71
C THR A 168 3.45 -12.86 3.71
N LYS A 169 2.41 -12.68 4.53
CA LYS A 169 2.45 -11.66 5.58
C LYS A 169 3.60 -11.85 6.55
N ALA A 170 3.93 -13.11 6.87
CA ALA A 170 5.08 -13.44 7.71
C ALA A 170 6.40 -13.00 7.05
N ASP A 171 6.55 -13.20 5.74
CA ASP A 171 7.74 -12.74 5.00
C ASP A 171 7.83 -11.21 4.99
N ILE A 172 6.71 -10.51 4.81
CA ILE A 172 6.66 -9.04 4.88
C ILE A 172 7.08 -8.54 6.28
N VAL A 173 6.65 -9.20 7.35
CA VAL A 173 7.06 -8.87 8.73
C VAL A 173 8.55 -9.12 8.93
N ARG A 174 9.08 -10.25 8.46
CA ARG A 174 10.53 -10.55 8.52
C ARG A 174 11.34 -9.55 7.70
N GLU A 175 10.83 -9.13 6.55
CA GLU A 175 11.48 -8.13 5.70
C GLU A 175 11.48 -6.74 6.35
N ALA A 176 10.39 -6.35 7.02
CA ALA A 176 10.37 -5.13 7.83
C ALA A 176 11.46 -5.15 8.91
N ALA A 177 11.62 -6.28 9.61
CA ALA A 177 12.66 -6.46 10.61
C ALA A 177 14.07 -6.44 10.01
N ARG A 178 14.29 -7.11 8.86
CA ARG A 178 15.57 -7.13 8.14
C ARG A 178 16.00 -5.72 7.71
N LEU A 179 15.04 -4.91 7.26
CA LEU A 179 15.24 -3.52 6.87
C LEU A 179 15.35 -2.56 8.07
N GLY A 180 15.22 -3.06 9.31
CA GLY A 180 15.31 -2.26 10.53
C GLY A 180 14.12 -1.30 10.74
N LEU A 181 12.96 -1.61 10.17
CA LEU A 181 11.76 -0.77 10.25
C LEU A 181 11.00 -1.01 11.54
N ASP A 182 10.57 0.07 12.21
CA ASP A 182 9.60 -0.02 13.30
C ASP A 182 8.19 -0.23 12.73
N ALA A 183 7.74 -1.48 12.73
CA ALA A 183 6.40 -1.84 12.26
C ALA A 183 5.28 -1.23 13.12
N GLY A 184 5.56 -0.75 14.34
CA GLY A 184 4.60 -0.02 15.19
C GLY A 184 4.21 1.35 14.63
N MET A 185 5.01 1.91 13.71
CA MET A 185 4.66 3.15 13.00
C MET A 185 3.49 2.97 12.01
N SER A 186 3.29 1.74 11.53
CA SER A 186 2.34 1.42 10.47
C SER A 186 0.92 1.19 10.98
N TRP A 187 -0.06 1.47 10.12
CA TRP A 187 -1.48 1.33 10.40
C TRP A 187 -2.16 0.40 9.40
N SER A 188 -2.73 -0.70 9.89
CA SER A 188 -3.39 -1.71 9.05
C SER A 188 -4.92 -1.71 9.22
N CYS A 189 -5.45 -1.26 10.37
CA CYS A 189 -6.85 -1.45 10.73
C CYS A 189 -7.83 -0.62 9.87
N TYR A 190 -8.84 -1.28 9.29
CA TYR A 190 -9.89 -0.62 8.50
C TYR A 190 -10.94 0.13 9.31
N ASP A 191 -11.15 -0.26 10.57
CA ASP A 191 -12.21 0.26 11.43
C ASP A 191 -11.68 0.27 12.88
N PRO A 192 -10.92 1.32 13.25
CA PRO A 192 -10.29 1.49 14.55
C PRO A 192 -11.30 1.52 15.69
N ALA A 193 -10.92 1.01 16.85
CA ALA A 193 -11.73 1.13 18.06
C ALA A 193 -11.54 2.51 18.72
N PRO A 194 -12.45 2.92 19.64
CA PRO A 194 -12.25 4.11 20.46
C PRO A 194 -10.86 4.13 21.12
N GLY A 195 -10.24 5.31 21.17
CA GLY A 195 -8.87 5.46 21.69
C GLY A 195 -7.77 5.32 20.64
N GLY A 196 -8.11 5.16 19.36
CA GLY A 196 -7.14 5.16 18.26
C GLY A 196 -6.27 3.92 18.23
N VAL A 197 -6.86 2.76 18.54
CA VAL A 197 -6.20 1.45 18.53
C VAL A 197 -6.80 0.53 17.48
N HIS A 198 -6.03 -0.45 17.02
CA HIS A 198 -6.51 -1.42 16.05
C HIS A 198 -7.63 -2.26 16.66
N CYS A 199 -8.70 -2.52 15.92
CA CYS A 199 -9.83 -3.30 16.47
C CYS A 199 -9.48 -4.77 16.76
N GLY A 200 -8.43 -5.32 16.14
CA GLY A 200 -8.03 -6.73 16.27
C GLY A 200 -8.91 -7.72 15.50
N LEU A 201 -10.05 -7.28 14.95
CA LEU A 201 -11.07 -8.16 14.40
C LEU A 201 -11.28 -8.08 12.89
N CYS A 202 -10.98 -6.93 12.27
CA CYS A 202 -11.10 -6.79 10.80
C CYS A 202 -10.04 -7.63 10.09
N ASP A 203 -10.28 -7.98 8.83
CA ASP A 203 -9.39 -8.87 8.06
C ASP A 203 -7.94 -8.39 8.04
N SER A 204 -7.72 -7.08 7.88
CA SER A 204 -6.38 -6.51 7.91
C SER A 204 -5.68 -6.65 9.28
N CYS A 205 -6.43 -6.56 10.38
CA CYS A 205 -5.88 -6.86 11.72
C CYS A 205 -5.57 -8.35 11.87
N ARG A 206 -6.47 -9.23 11.44
CA ARG A 206 -6.28 -10.70 11.52
C ARG A 206 -5.05 -11.14 10.73
N LEU A 207 -4.91 -10.66 9.50
CA LEU A 207 -3.73 -10.92 8.66
C LEU A 207 -2.46 -10.42 9.31
N ARG A 208 -2.48 -9.20 9.87
CA ARG A 208 -1.32 -8.64 10.58
C ARG A 208 -0.92 -9.50 11.78
N ILE A 209 -1.86 -9.80 12.68
CA ILE A 209 -1.62 -10.64 13.87
C ILE A 209 -1.00 -11.97 13.45
N LYS A 210 -1.65 -12.67 12.52
CA LYS A 210 -1.16 -13.95 11.98
C LYS A 210 0.24 -13.83 11.38
N GLY A 211 0.50 -12.76 10.62
CA GLY A 211 1.81 -12.52 10.03
C GLY A 211 2.93 -12.35 11.05
N PHE A 212 2.68 -11.62 12.15
CA PHE A 212 3.65 -11.49 13.24
C PHE A 212 3.86 -12.81 13.99
N GLU A 213 2.79 -13.55 14.28
CA GLU A 213 2.85 -14.86 14.91
C GLU A 213 3.67 -15.85 14.07
N GLU A 214 3.37 -15.99 12.79
CA GLU A 214 4.08 -16.88 11.87
C GLU A 214 5.53 -16.42 11.60
N ALA A 215 5.80 -15.11 11.68
CA ALA A 215 7.15 -14.57 11.59
C ALA A 215 8.02 -14.89 12.82
N GLY A 216 7.41 -15.24 13.96
CA GLY A 216 8.10 -15.38 15.23
C GLY A 216 8.62 -14.06 15.79
N ILE A 217 7.97 -12.94 15.43
CA ILE A 217 8.34 -11.57 15.82
C ILE A 217 7.20 -10.99 16.65
N ALA A 218 7.52 -10.34 17.77
CA ALA A 218 6.51 -9.70 18.61
C ALA A 218 5.79 -8.58 17.84
N ASP A 219 4.45 -8.62 17.83
CA ASP A 219 3.65 -7.58 17.20
C ASP A 219 3.66 -6.30 18.07
N PRO A 220 4.19 -5.16 17.59
CA PRO A 220 4.22 -3.91 18.35
C PRO A 220 2.85 -3.20 18.41
N THR A 221 1.83 -3.75 17.76
CA THR A 221 0.53 -3.11 17.58
C THR A 221 -0.31 -3.15 18.84
N ARG A 222 -0.95 -2.03 19.17
CA ARG A 222 -1.94 -1.98 20.25
C ARG A 222 -3.32 -2.34 19.71
N TYR A 223 -3.88 -3.43 20.22
CA TYR A 223 -5.23 -3.89 19.88
C TYR A 223 -6.24 -3.54 20.97
N ALA A 224 -7.51 -3.36 20.59
CA ALA A 224 -8.61 -3.06 21.50
C ALA A 224 -9.00 -4.24 22.40
N GLN A 225 -8.84 -5.46 21.89
CA GLN A 225 -8.94 -6.69 22.67
C GLN A 225 -7.51 -7.08 23.03
N GLY A 226 -7.25 -7.44 24.28
CA GLY A 226 -5.92 -7.85 24.76
C GLY A 226 -5.50 -9.19 24.15
N ILE A 227 -5.15 -9.15 22.87
CA ILE A 227 -4.51 -10.22 22.10
C ILE A 227 -3.01 -10.11 22.33
#